data_AF-A0AAE0FUF1-F1
#
_entry.id   AF-A0AAE0FUF1-F1
#
_cell.length_a   1.000
_cell.length_b   1.000
_cell.length_c   1.000
_cell.angle_alpha   90.00
_cell.angle_beta   90.00
_cell.angle_gamma   90.00
#
_symmetry.space_group_name_H-M   'P 1'
#
loop_
_entity.id
_entity.type
_entity.pdbx_description
1 polymer ?
#
loop_
_entity_poly.entity_id
_entity_poly.type
_entity_poly.pdbx_seq_one_letter_code
_entity_poly.pdbx_strand_id
1 'polypeptide(L)'
;MMRLYTAGLFTSNSAFILSASSLYSYTESLFALFAFVGLEACSLDRFFAAAPWFALASATRSNGLLLALHPFIHALQSACTNASSRCYWRAVRSLAAGAVQCTVAAAPLVAFQWYGYSLFCSGEQWQESPRPWCLGPLPYVYGFIQSHYWNVGFLRYFEMKQAPNFLLAAPMIAITIAGLLHYARFDIKSFATAALW
;
A
#
# COMPACT_ATOMS: atom_id res chain seq x y z
N MET A 1 20.75 13.77 -10.19
CA MET A 1 21.04 12.66 -11.14
C MET A 1 20.52 11.30 -10.66
N MET A 2 20.70 10.91 -9.39
CA MET A 2 20.22 9.61 -8.86
C MET A 2 18.70 9.43 -8.89
N ARG A 3 17.91 10.51 -8.77
CA ARG A 3 16.43 10.50 -8.84
C ARG A 3 15.84 10.24 -10.23
N LEU A 4 16.59 10.51 -11.31
CA LEU A 4 16.14 10.28 -12.69
C LEU A 4 16.42 8.83 -13.15
N TYR A 5 17.45 8.19 -12.61
CA TYR A 5 17.76 6.79 -12.90
C TYR A 5 16.77 5.83 -12.26
N THR A 6 16.32 6.08 -11.03
CA THR A 6 15.25 5.29 -10.40
C THR A 6 13.91 5.45 -11.12
N ALA A 7 13.56 6.67 -11.55
CA ALA A 7 12.38 6.90 -12.38
C ALA A 7 12.47 6.21 -13.75
N GLY A 8 13.64 6.24 -14.40
CA GLY A 8 13.89 5.56 -15.67
C GLY A 8 13.87 4.02 -15.58
N LEU A 9 14.37 3.44 -14.48
CA LEU A 9 14.28 1.99 -14.23
C LEU A 9 12.84 1.54 -13.94
N PHE A 10 12.00 2.39 -13.34
CA PHE A 10 10.61 2.07 -13.02
C PHE A 10 9.67 2.21 -14.21
N THR A 11 9.87 3.20 -15.09
CA THR A 11 9.13 3.30 -16.36
C THR A 11 9.53 2.21 -17.35
N SER A 12 10.74 1.66 -17.21
CA SER A 12 11.22 0.48 -17.96
C SER A 12 10.75 -0.86 -17.36
N ASN A 13 10.10 -0.84 -16.18
CA ASN A 13 9.56 -2.05 -15.58
C ASN A 13 8.35 -2.50 -16.42
N SER A 14 8.51 -3.61 -17.15
CA SER A 14 7.47 -4.13 -18.04
C SER A 14 6.18 -4.49 -17.31
N ALA A 15 6.17 -4.63 -15.98
CA ALA A 15 4.94 -4.74 -15.19
C ALA A 15 4.03 -3.52 -15.30
N PHE A 16 4.59 -2.31 -15.48
CA PHE A 16 3.86 -1.07 -15.69
C PHE A 16 3.33 -0.95 -17.13
N ILE A 17 4.14 -1.39 -18.09
CA ILE A 17 3.80 -1.36 -19.51
C ILE A 17 2.72 -2.42 -19.84
N LEU A 18 2.79 -3.60 -19.22
CA LEU A 18 1.80 -4.68 -19.37
C LEU A 18 0.48 -4.39 -18.64
N SER A 19 0.52 -3.72 -17.48
CA SER A 19 -0.69 -3.33 -16.74
C SER A 19 -1.41 -2.13 -17.39
N ALA A 20 -0.68 -1.25 -18.07
CA ALA A 20 -1.26 -0.12 -18.81
C ALA A 20 -1.94 -0.54 -20.13
N SER A 21 -1.59 -1.69 -20.73
CA SER A 21 -1.92 -2.01 -22.13
C SER A 21 -3.11 -2.96 -22.34
N SER A 22 -3.77 -3.50 -21.30
CA SER A 22 -4.85 -4.50 -21.48
C SER A 22 -6.05 -4.29 -20.56
N LEU A 23 -7.08 -3.54 -20.99
CA LEU A 23 -8.48 -3.48 -20.49
C LEU A 23 -8.75 -3.25 -18.96
N TYR A 24 -7.75 -3.37 -18.09
CA TYR A 24 -7.69 -3.02 -16.66
C TYR A 24 -7.04 -1.62 -16.44
N SER A 25 -6.70 -0.94 -17.54
CA SER A 25 -5.76 0.18 -17.65
C SER A 25 -6.11 1.45 -16.89
N TYR A 26 -7.35 1.64 -16.43
CA TYR A 26 -7.75 2.92 -15.83
C TYR A 26 -7.31 3.06 -14.36
N THR A 27 -7.48 2.01 -13.56
CA THR A 27 -7.18 2.09 -12.13
C THR A 27 -5.69 1.95 -11.85
N GLU A 28 -4.95 1.16 -12.63
CA GLU A 28 -3.49 0.99 -12.48
C GLU A 28 -2.75 2.29 -12.81
N SER A 29 -3.12 2.98 -13.89
CA SER A 29 -2.49 4.24 -14.30
C SER A 29 -2.79 5.37 -13.31
N LEU A 30 -4.02 5.47 -12.81
CA LEU A 30 -4.39 6.44 -11.77
C LEU A 30 -3.73 6.12 -10.42
N PHE A 31 -3.72 4.84 -10.04
CA PHE A 31 -3.01 4.38 -8.85
C PHE A 31 -1.54 4.75 -8.90
N ALA A 32 -0.88 4.48 -10.02
CA ALA A 32 0.51 4.81 -10.25
C ALA A 32 0.79 6.31 -10.17
N LEU A 33 -0.04 7.13 -10.82
CA LEU A 33 0.07 8.58 -10.76
C LEU A 33 0.04 9.07 -9.30
N PHE A 34 -0.98 8.68 -8.55
CA PHE A 34 -1.12 9.10 -7.15
C PHE A 34 -0.02 8.54 -6.25
N ALA A 35 0.40 7.30 -6.49
CA ALA A 35 1.51 6.68 -5.76
C ALA A 35 2.82 7.45 -6.00
N PHE A 36 3.17 7.74 -7.25
CA PHE A 36 4.42 8.44 -7.56
C PHE A 36 4.43 9.89 -7.09
N VAL A 37 3.32 10.61 -7.23
CA VAL A 37 3.22 12.00 -6.70
C VAL A 37 3.32 12.00 -5.18
N GLY A 38 2.69 11.03 -4.50
CA GLY A 38 2.82 10.85 -3.05
C GLY A 38 4.26 10.52 -2.61
N LEU A 39 4.93 9.62 -3.34
CA LEU A 39 6.32 9.24 -3.07
C LEU A 39 7.30 10.40 -3.36
N GLU A 40 7.06 11.18 -4.41
CA GLU A 40 7.84 12.40 -4.68
C GLU A 40 7.70 13.40 -3.52
N ALA A 41 6.48 13.61 -3.02
CA ALA A 41 6.24 14.47 -1.86
C ALA A 41 6.96 13.94 -0.59
N CYS A 42 6.99 12.62 -0.38
CA CYS A 42 7.81 11.99 0.68
C CYS A 42 9.31 12.25 0.49
N SER A 43 9.82 12.16 -0.74
CA SER A 43 11.24 12.43 -1.06
C SER A 43 11.68 13.89 -0.85
N LEU A 44 10.72 14.79 -0.63
CA LEU A 44 10.89 16.20 -0.31
C LEU A 44 10.55 16.53 1.15
N ASP A 45 10.40 15.50 2.01
CA ASP A 45 9.99 15.60 3.42
C ASP A 45 8.60 16.22 3.65
N ARG A 46 7.74 16.24 2.62
CA ARG A 46 6.39 16.83 2.66
C ARG A 46 5.32 15.79 2.94
N PHE A 47 5.44 15.05 4.05
CA PHE A 47 4.56 13.93 4.40
C PHE A 47 3.07 14.30 4.54
N PHE A 48 2.75 15.52 5.00
CA PHE A 48 1.36 16.01 5.05
C PHE A 48 0.78 16.24 3.66
N ALA A 49 1.59 16.65 2.69
CA ALA A 49 1.16 16.77 1.30
C ALA A 49 1.06 15.40 0.63
N ALA A 50 1.85 14.41 1.06
CA ALA A 50 1.81 13.04 0.55
C ALA A 50 0.55 12.26 0.99
N ALA A 51 0.07 12.47 2.21
CA ALA A 51 -1.09 11.77 2.78
C ALA A 51 -2.37 11.77 1.89
N PRO A 52 -2.83 12.91 1.34
CA PRO A 52 -3.99 12.91 0.44
C PRO A 52 -3.73 12.16 -0.86
N TRP A 53 -2.51 12.17 -1.41
CA TRP A 53 -2.15 11.39 -2.59
C TRP A 53 -2.18 9.89 -2.30
N PHE A 54 -1.70 9.46 -1.13
CA PHE A 54 -1.83 8.07 -0.70
C PHE A 54 -3.29 7.66 -0.43
N ALA A 55 -4.12 8.57 0.06
CA ALA A 55 -5.56 8.32 0.16
C ALA A 55 -6.17 8.13 -1.25
N LEU A 56 -5.86 8.99 -2.22
CA LEU A 56 -6.33 8.82 -3.59
C LEU A 56 -5.84 7.50 -4.21
N ALA A 57 -4.59 7.12 -3.97
CA ALA A 57 -4.07 5.82 -4.38
C ALA A 57 -4.85 4.66 -3.73
N SER A 58 -5.10 4.72 -2.42
CA SER A 58 -5.89 3.73 -1.66
C SER A 58 -7.36 3.66 -2.12
N ALA A 59 -7.93 4.78 -2.56
CA ALA A 59 -9.27 4.86 -3.13
C ALA A 59 -9.36 4.19 -4.51
N THR A 60 -8.32 4.34 -5.34
CA THR A 60 -8.27 3.66 -6.64
C THR A 60 -8.09 2.15 -6.50
N ARG A 61 -7.30 1.72 -5.50
CA ARG A 61 -7.02 0.31 -5.22
C ARG A 61 -6.70 0.11 -3.74
N SER A 62 -7.26 -0.94 -3.14
CA SER A 62 -6.99 -1.31 -1.74
C SER A 62 -5.51 -1.54 -1.42
N ASN A 63 -4.71 -1.96 -2.41
CA ASN A 63 -3.25 -2.13 -2.28
C ASN A 63 -2.53 -0.79 -1.96
N GLY A 64 -3.14 0.36 -2.24
CA GLY A 64 -2.59 1.66 -1.90
C GLY A 64 -2.46 1.93 -0.41
N LEU A 65 -3.14 1.16 0.45
CA LEU A 65 -2.94 1.22 1.90
C LEU A 65 -1.48 0.92 2.29
N LEU A 66 -0.77 0.09 1.51
CA LEU A 66 0.64 -0.22 1.76
C LEU A 66 1.54 1.02 1.64
N LEU A 67 1.13 2.05 0.91
CA LEU A 67 1.90 3.30 0.79
C LEU A 67 1.93 4.08 2.12
N ALA A 68 0.95 3.86 3.01
CA ALA A 68 0.94 4.42 4.37
C ALA A 68 2.12 3.93 5.23
N LEU A 69 2.81 2.87 4.80
CA LEU A 69 4.03 2.41 5.45
C LEU A 69 5.13 3.49 5.47
N HIS A 70 5.26 4.32 4.42
CA HIS A 70 6.28 5.38 4.36
C HIS A 70 6.15 6.41 5.49
N PRO A 71 4.99 7.09 5.70
CA PRO A 71 4.84 8.03 6.81
C PRO A 71 4.90 7.35 8.18
N PHE A 72 4.43 6.10 8.31
CA PHE A 72 4.52 5.33 9.55
C PHE A 72 5.98 5.10 9.96
N ILE A 73 6.78 4.68 9.00
CA ILE A 73 8.20 4.40 9.18
C ILE A 73 8.99 5.67 9.53
N HIS A 74 8.74 6.78 8.83
CA HIS A 74 9.36 8.08 9.13
C HIS A 74 9.02 8.55 10.56
N ALA A 75 7.77 8.35 11.00
CA ALA A 75 7.34 8.67 12.35
C ALA A 75 8.08 7.84 13.42
N LEU A 76 8.31 6.55 13.17
CA LEU A 76 9.08 5.67 14.06
C LEU A 76 10.55 6.08 14.14
N GLN A 77 11.19 6.40 13.02
CA GLN A 77 12.59 6.86 13.01
C GLN A 77 12.77 8.18 13.75
N SER A 78 11.85 9.13 13.51
CA SER A 78 11.84 10.43 14.19
C SER A 78 11.67 10.28 15.71
N ALA A 79 11.02 9.20 16.15
CA ALA A 79 10.89 8.87 17.57
C ALA A 79 12.15 8.20 18.15
N CYS A 80 12.84 7.35 17.37
CA CYS A 80 13.99 6.57 17.85
C CYS A 80 15.33 7.32 17.85
N THR A 81 15.47 8.40 17.08
CA THR A 81 16.80 8.96 16.76
C THR A 81 17.43 9.91 17.78
N ASN A 82 16.88 10.16 18.99
CA ASN A 82 17.57 11.02 19.97
C ASN A 82 17.18 10.80 21.45
N ALA A 83 18.18 10.59 22.30
CA ALA A 83 18.07 10.33 23.75
C ALA A 83 18.17 11.60 24.61
N SER A 84 17.23 12.55 24.46
CA SER A 84 17.15 13.77 25.29
C SER A 84 15.71 14.04 25.75
N SER A 85 15.52 14.73 26.89
CA SER A 85 14.21 15.00 27.49
C SER A 85 13.29 15.88 26.62
N ARG A 86 13.85 16.76 25.78
CA ARG A 86 13.09 17.49 24.73
C ARG A 86 12.69 16.62 23.55
N CYS A 87 13.16 15.38 23.50
CA CYS A 87 12.88 14.43 22.44
C CYS A 87 11.58 13.65 22.66
N TYR A 88 11.11 13.48 23.90
CA TYR A 88 9.82 12.83 24.16
C TYR A 88 8.66 13.56 23.47
N TRP A 89 8.56 14.88 23.66
CA TRP A 89 7.50 15.68 23.02
C TRP A 89 7.63 15.75 21.50
N ARG A 90 8.85 15.69 20.96
CA ARG A 90 9.09 15.59 19.51
C ARG A 90 8.68 14.22 18.97
N ALA A 91 9.04 13.13 19.65
CA ALA A 91 8.65 11.78 19.30
C ALA A 91 7.13 11.62 19.32
N VAL A 92 6.46 12.09 20.38
CA VAL A 92 5.00 12.08 20.50
C VAL A 92 4.37 12.89 19.36
N ARG A 93 4.89 14.08 19.05
CA ARG A 93 4.38 14.90 17.94
C ARG A 93 4.57 14.22 16.58
N SER A 94 5.71 13.59 16.35
CA SER A 94 6.00 12.86 15.10
C SER A 94 5.15 11.60 14.96
N LEU A 95 4.96 10.84 16.04
CA LEU A 95 4.07 9.67 16.06
C LEU A 95 2.60 10.07 15.86
N ALA A 96 2.16 11.15 16.49
CA ALA A 96 0.82 11.68 16.28
C ALA A 96 0.62 12.15 14.83
N ALA A 97 1.61 12.85 14.26
CA ALA A 97 1.57 13.26 12.85
C ALA A 97 1.52 12.05 11.89
N GLY A 98 2.35 11.03 12.14
CA GLY A 98 2.34 9.79 11.35
C GLY A 98 1.01 9.05 11.47
N ALA A 99 0.45 8.95 12.68
CA ALA A 99 -0.86 8.32 12.89
C ALA A 99 -1.98 9.03 12.10
N VAL A 100 -1.98 10.37 12.09
CA VAL A 100 -2.91 11.15 11.28
C VAL A 100 -2.74 10.85 9.79
N GLN A 101 -1.51 10.81 9.29
CA GLN A 101 -1.21 10.53 7.88
C GLN A 101 -1.66 9.12 7.47
N CYS A 102 -1.40 8.11 8.30
CA CYS A 102 -1.87 6.74 8.08
C CYS A 102 -3.40 6.66 8.10
N THR A 103 -4.05 7.39 9.01
CA THR A 103 -5.52 7.45 9.08
C THR A 103 -6.10 8.07 7.81
N VAL A 104 -5.49 9.14 7.29
CA VAL A 104 -5.90 9.76 6.02
C VAL A 104 -5.76 8.77 4.86
N ALA A 105 -4.65 8.04 4.78
CA ALA A 105 -4.44 7.03 3.74
C ALA A 105 -5.42 5.83 3.85
N ALA A 106 -5.86 5.48 5.06
CA ALA A 106 -6.84 4.44 5.32
C ALA A 106 -8.31 4.88 5.15
N ALA A 107 -8.58 6.19 5.17
CA ALA A 107 -9.94 6.73 5.14
C ALA A 107 -10.80 6.21 3.97
N PRO A 108 -10.31 6.10 2.72
CA PRO A 108 -11.09 5.56 1.61
C PRO A 108 -11.52 4.10 1.83
N LEU A 109 -10.64 3.29 2.41
CA LEU A 109 -10.96 1.89 2.73
C LEU A 109 -12.05 1.84 3.80
N VAL A 110 -11.92 2.64 4.86
CA VAL A 110 -12.92 2.71 5.94
C VAL A 110 -14.26 3.20 5.39
N ALA A 111 -14.26 4.23 4.55
CA ALA A 111 -15.46 4.73 3.89
C ALA A 111 -16.14 3.66 3.04
N PHE A 112 -15.37 2.88 2.28
CA PHE A 112 -15.89 1.76 1.49
C PHE A 112 -16.49 0.64 2.38
N GLN A 113 -15.82 0.26 3.47
CA GLN A 113 -16.37 -0.72 4.41
C GLN A 113 -17.66 -0.21 5.05
N TRP A 114 -17.69 1.05 5.46
CA TRP A 114 -18.88 1.67 6.04
C TRP A 114 -20.04 1.70 5.05
N TYR A 115 -19.78 2.10 3.80
CA TYR A 115 -20.77 2.09 2.75
C TYR A 115 -21.37 0.68 2.53
N GLY A 116 -20.52 -0.34 2.42
CA GLY A 116 -20.95 -1.74 2.30
C GLY A 116 -21.77 -2.20 3.51
N TYR A 117 -21.37 -1.82 4.72
CA TYR A 117 -22.14 -2.11 5.93
C TYR A 117 -23.53 -1.46 5.90
N SER A 118 -23.61 -0.17 5.54
CA SER A 118 -24.88 0.55 5.49
C SER A 118 -25.85 0.01 4.43
N LEU A 119 -25.31 -0.57 3.35
CA LEU A 119 -26.12 -1.14 2.29
C LEU A 119 -26.67 -2.53 2.64
N PHE A 120 -25.85 -3.39 3.26
CA PHE A 120 -26.19 -4.81 3.46
C PHE A 120 -26.59 -5.19 4.89
N CYS A 121 -26.17 -4.41 5.90
CA CYS A 121 -26.36 -4.77 7.31
C CYS A 121 -27.34 -3.84 8.06
N SER A 122 -27.81 -2.74 7.47
CA SER A 122 -28.78 -1.82 8.11
C SER A 122 -30.12 -1.64 7.38
N GLY A 123 -30.36 -2.39 6.29
CA GLY A 123 -31.62 -2.37 5.55
C GLY A 123 -32.59 -3.49 5.96
N GLU A 124 -33.85 -3.39 5.53
CA GLU A 124 -34.89 -4.43 5.73
C GLU A 124 -34.42 -5.82 5.26
N GLN A 125 -33.55 -5.86 4.24
CA GLN A 125 -32.94 -7.08 3.70
C GLN A 125 -32.13 -7.89 4.74
N TRP A 126 -31.67 -7.28 5.83
CA TRP A 126 -30.99 -7.97 6.93
C TRP A 126 -31.94 -8.86 7.75
N GLN A 127 -33.24 -8.51 7.83
CA GLN A 127 -34.22 -9.21 8.66
C GLN A 127 -34.64 -10.56 8.06
N GLU A 128 -34.63 -10.70 6.74
CA GLU A 128 -35.02 -11.93 6.05
C GLU A 128 -33.84 -12.88 5.77
N SER A 129 -32.64 -12.35 5.54
CA SER A 129 -31.44 -13.16 5.22
C SER A 129 -30.14 -12.39 5.50
N PRO A 130 -29.71 -12.32 6.77
CA PRO A 130 -28.51 -11.59 7.13
C PRO A 130 -27.28 -12.20 6.46
N ARG A 131 -26.46 -11.36 5.84
CA ARG A 131 -25.18 -11.80 5.27
C ARG A 131 -24.24 -12.24 6.40
N PRO A 132 -23.46 -13.32 6.24
CA PRO A 132 -22.68 -13.90 7.33
C PRO A 132 -21.61 -12.94 7.89
N TRP A 133 -21.10 -12.01 7.07
CA TRP A 133 -20.15 -10.99 7.53
C TRP A 133 -20.79 -9.89 8.38
N CYS A 134 -22.12 -9.72 8.37
CA CYS A 134 -22.82 -8.78 9.26
C CYS A 134 -22.95 -9.31 10.69
N LEU A 135 -22.82 -10.63 10.89
CA LEU A 135 -22.99 -11.29 12.20
C LEU A 135 -21.69 -11.36 13.01
N GLY A 136 -20.55 -11.05 12.39
CA GLY A 136 -19.25 -11.05 13.05
C GLY A 136 -19.04 -9.83 13.96
N PRO A 137 -18.09 -9.91 14.93
CA PRO A 137 -17.77 -8.80 15.82
C PRO A 137 -17.21 -7.57 15.07
N LEU A 138 -16.67 -7.77 13.86
CA LEU A 138 -16.30 -6.73 12.93
C LEU A 138 -16.89 -7.04 11.55
N PRO A 139 -17.79 -6.20 11.01
CA PRO A 139 -18.39 -6.41 9.69
C PRO A 139 -17.39 -6.07 8.57
N TYR A 140 -16.51 -7.02 8.26
CA TYR A 140 -15.47 -6.86 7.25
C TYR A 140 -15.88 -7.51 5.92
N VAL A 141 -16.64 -6.75 5.12
CA VAL A 141 -17.18 -7.19 3.83
C VAL A 141 -16.07 -7.61 2.87
N TYR A 142 -15.01 -6.80 2.75
CA TYR A 142 -13.93 -7.07 1.81
C TYR A 142 -13.18 -8.38 2.11
N GLY A 143 -12.89 -8.68 3.38
CA GLY A 143 -12.23 -9.94 3.75
C GLY A 143 -13.11 -11.16 3.54
N PHE A 144 -14.42 -11.03 3.75
CA PHE A 144 -15.36 -12.09 3.38
C PHE A 144 -15.30 -12.35 1.87
N ILE A 145 -15.33 -11.30 1.05
CA ILE A 145 -15.26 -11.46 -0.41
C ILE A 145 -13.94 -12.11 -0.83
N GLN A 146 -12.82 -11.63 -0.30
CA GLN A 146 -11.49 -12.19 -0.57
C GLN A 146 -11.41 -13.69 -0.25
N SER A 147 -11.93 -14.10 0.91
CA SER A 147 -11.84 -15.49 1.35
C SER A 147 -12.88 -16.41 0.70
N HIS A 148 -14.13 -15.95 0.57
CA HIS A 148 -15.25 -16.77 0.09
C HIS A 148 -15.31 -16.86 -1.43
N TYR A 149 -15.11 -15.74 -2.14
CA TYR A 149 -15.21 -15.70 -3.60
C TYR A 149 -13.86 -15.81 -4.29
N TRP A 150 -12.81 -15.20 -3.75
CA TRP A 150 -11.48 -15.22 -4.38
C TRP A 150 -10.56 -16.31 -3.83
N ASN A 151 -11.01 -17.05 -2.80
CA ASN A 151 -10.22 -18.06 -2.10
C ASN A 151 -8.84 -17.57 -1.63
N VAL A 152 -8.73 -16.27 -1.31
CA VAL A 152 -7.51 -15.66 -0.79
C VAL A 152 -7.39 -16.05 0.69
N GLY A 153 -6.27 -16.68 1.02
CA GLY A 153 -5.93 -17.09 2.37
C GLY A 153 -4.46 -17.49 2.46
N PHE A 154 -4.00 -17.79 3.66
CA PHE A 154 -2.62 -18.21 3.88
C PHE A 154 -2.30 -19.45 3.04
N LEU A 155 -1.31 -19.32 2.15
CA LEU A 155 -0.81 -20.33 1.22
C LEU A 155 -1.80 -20.93 0.21
N ARG A 156 -3.06 -20.47 0.15
CA ARG A 156 -4.08 -21.03 -0.76
C ARG A 156 -3.77 -20.82 -2.25
N TYR A 157 -2.91 -19.85 -2.56
CA TYR A 157 -2.47 -19.57 -3.93
C TYR A 157 -1.32 -20.48 -4.41
N PHE A 158 -0.57 -21.09 -3.48
CA PHE A 158 0.64 -21.87 -3.79
C PHE A 158 0.30 -23.33 -4.12
N GLU A 159 -0.47 -23.54 -5.19
CA GLU A 159 -0.74 -24.87 -5.72
C GLU A 159 0.24 -25.24 -6.84
N MET A 160 0.58 -26.53 -6.97
CA MET A 160 1.45 -27.01 -8.06
C MET A 160 0.89 -26.69 -9.45
N LYS A 161 -0.43 -26.58 -9.58
CA LYS A 161 -1.11 -26.17 -10.82
C LYS A 161 -0.78 -24.75 -11.25
N GLN A 162 -0.38 -23.88 -10.32
CA GLN A 162 0.01 -22.50 -10.57
C GLN A 162 1.51 -22.34 -10.88
N ALA A 163 2.30 -23.41 -10.83
CA ALA A 163 3.72 -23.39 -11.14
C ALA A 163 4.05 -22.74 -12.51
N PRO A 164 3.30 -22.99 -13.60
CA PRO A 164 3.52 -22.31 -14.88
C PRO A 164 3.39 -20.78 -14.79
N ASN A 165 2.46 -20.27 -13.97
CA ASN A 165 2.27 -18.83 -13.78
C ASN A 165 3.44 -18.20 -13.01
N PHE A 166 3.98 -18.90 -12.01
CA PHE A 166 5.19 -18.46 -11.31
C PHE A 166 6.42 -18.46 -12.22
N LEU A 167 6.54 -19.44 -13.11
CA LEU A 167 7.62 -19.48 -14.11
C LEU A 167 7.51 -18.33 -15.11
N LEU A 168 6.30 -17.97 -15.51
CA LEU A 168 6.06 -16.81 -16.37
C LEU A 168 6.45 -15.49 -15.67
N ALA A 169 6.22 -15.38 -14.37
CA ALA A 169 6.59 -14.21 -13.57
C ALA A 169 8.08 -14.18 -13.15
N ALA A 170 8.76 -15.34 -13.18
CA ALA A 170 10.15 -15.51 -12.76
C ALA A 170 11.14 -14.49 -13.35
N PRO A 171 11.16 -14.18 -14.66
CA PRO A 171 12.10 -13.20 -15.22
C PRO A 171 11.93 -11.81 -14.60
N MET A 172 10.70 -11.38 -14.33
CA MET A 172 10.43 -10.08 -13.72
C MET A 172 10.83 -10.03 -12.25
N ILE A 173 10.56 -11.12 -11.52
CA ILE A 173 11.01 -11.27 -10.14
C ILE A 173 12.54 -11.25 -10.07
N ALA A 174 13.22 -11.98 -10.97
CA ALA A 174 14.67 -12.06 -11.03
C ALA A 174 15.32 -10.69 -11.29
N ILE A 175 14.82 -9.94 -12.27
CA ILE A 175 15.32 -8.58 -12.58
C ILE A 175 15.11 -7.65 -11.38
N THR A 176 13.95 -7.72 -10.73
CA THR A 176 13.63 -6.89 -9.56
C THR A 176 14.56 -7.20 -8.39
N ILE A 177 14.76 -8.48 -8.07
CA ILE A 177 15.68 -8.93 -7.01
C ILE A 177 17.11 -8.52 -7.35
N ALA A 178 17.57 -8.72 -8.59
CA ALA A 178 18.90 -8.33 -9.01
C ALA A 178 19.12 -6.81 -8.87
N GLY A 179 18.13 -6.00 -9.26
CA GLY A 179 18.15 -4.55 -9.08
C GLY A 179 18.23 -4.13 -7.61
N LEU A 180 17.41 -4.74 -6.75
CA LEU A 180 17.43 -4.49 -5.30
C LEU A 180 18.79 -4.87 -4.68
N LEU A 181 19.34 -6.04 -5.04
CA LEU A 181 20.63 -6.51 -4.55
C LEU A 181 21.78 -5.63 -5.05
N HIS A 182 21.74 -5.17 -6.31
CA HIS A 182 22.72 -4.25 -6.85
C HIS A 182 22.69 -2.91 -6.12
N TYR A 183 21.50 -2.35 -5.89
CA TYR A 183 21.33 -1.12 -5.13
C TYR A 183 21.77 -1.27 -3.67
N ALA A 184 21.42 -2.36 -3.01
CA ALA A 184 21.83 -2.66 -1.63
C ALA A 184 23.35 -2.75 -1.47
N ARG A 185 24.07 -3.26 -2.48
CA ARG A 185 25.54 -3.30 -2.50
C ARG A 185 26.17 -1.94 -2.73
N PHE A 186 25.54 -1.08 -3.51
CA PHE A 186 26.04 0.26 -3.82
C PHE A 186 25.89 1.22 -2.63
N ASP A 187 24.73 1.19 -1.97
CA ASP A 187 24.49 2.03 -0.80
C ASP A 187 23.60 1.31 0.22
N ILE A 188 24.23 0.49 1.06
CA ILE A 188 23.53 -0.29 2.08
C ILE A 188 22.87 0.59 3.14
N LYS A 189 23.42 1.80 3.38
CA LYS A 189 22.85 2.76 4.34
C LYS A 189 21.58 3.34 3.76
N SER A 190 21.63 3.82 2.51
CA SER A 190 20.44 4.31 1.82
C SER A 190 19.42 3.20 1.60
N PHE A 191 19.80 1.96 1.29
CA PHE A 191 18.88 0.81 1.13
C PHE A 191 18.21 0.40 2.44
N ALA A 192 19.00 0.30 3.51
CA ALA A 192 18.47 0.09 4.86
C ALA A 192 17.55 1.24 5.27
N THR A 193 17.70 2.43 4.67
CA THR A 193 16.77 3.55 4.78
C THR A 193 15.83 3.75 3.59
N ALA A 194 15.81 2.92 2.54
CA ALA A 194 14.99 3.13 1.32
C ALA A 194 13.69 2.32 1.39
N ALA A 195 13.65 1.32 2.27
CA ALA A 195 12.40 0.97 2.94
C ALA A 195 11.88 2.12 3.85
N LEU A 196 12.66 3.21 4.02
CA LEU A 196 12.39 4.38 4.86
C LEU A 196 12.61 5.74 4.13
N TRP A 197 12.61 5.80 2.79
CA TRP A 197 12.68 7.01 1.95
C TRP A 197 11.96 6.82 0.61
#